data_AF-A0A484CVT0-F1
#
_entry.id   AF-A0A484CVT0-F1
#
_cell.length_a   1.000
_cell.length_b   1.000
_cell.length_c   1.000
_cell.angle_alpha   90.00
_cell.angle_beta   90.00
_cell.angle_gamma   90.00
#
_symmetry.space_group_name_H-M   'P 1'
#
loop_
_entity.id
_entity.type
_entity.pdbx_description
1 polymer ?
#
loop_
_entity_poly.entity_id
_entity_poly.type
_entity_poly.pdbx_seq_one_letter_code
_entity_poly.pdbx_strand_id
1 'polypeptide(L)'
;MVMVRKASRNAGIYTQTHKSRKRTHHRPRPTRTIMTRSQCNTSGSFFHRLPSEVFDMILDKLSEVEISVFSMVSKEITRYIMNYISTLAWKNKTIIQSFHHSTCLEQRSIIGHYRDLGLLFKRCTLLLPTKDRLKFIFSKFSQIPCFLLEQCLAPDCIGFSSYGVFLQTLIAGWDELECHRVFNFLCDFANLLQKMEAVITGKPGVRWYQKLQLRLFCRQVLLDPWPNQSECQFWLMQLLKPWPMVSQAHLLFILYGPLLPEGSLGWQDLVERGLPHSALWDLARAILLLFSKLEVQGQCTNSLLSILEELIVIPQPWHVENVARLLVLCGSSLCYTVLVSKAVNRRLLETSRLIVYIILVCEKDGYHMSWAVKMVQQICKVFTTAPERFGFIQQLENMFSEVTREFFEFSVAGNHLDDREIFQTLCILLDSSARFHTKFLHMFLK
;
A
#
# COMPACT_ATOMS: atom_id res chain seq x y z
N MET A 1 40.36 -10.79 -61.08
CA MET A 1 40.26 -10.76 -62.56
C MET A 1 39.69 -9.39 -62.96
N VAL A 2 40.48 -8.54 -63.65
CA VAL A 2 40.08 -7.42 -64.55
C VAL A 2 38.88 -6.54 -64.09
N MET A 3 39.06 -5.38 -63.43
CA MET A 3 39.21 -4.00 -64.00
C MET A 3 38.29 -3.69 -65.21
N VAL A 4 37.58 -2.56 -65.33
CA VAL A 4 38.09 -1.18 -65.55
C VAL A 4 36.97 -0.12 -65.35
N ARG A 5 37.33 1.02 -64.71
CA ARG A 5 36.98 2.46 -64.91
C ARG A 5 35.79 2.85 -65.83
N LYS A 6 35.13 4.02 -65.76
CA LYS A 6 35.40 5.38 -65.23
C LYS A 6 34.00 6.07 -65.07
N ALA A 7 33.76 7.31 -64.60
CA ALA A 7 34.58 8.46 -64.24
C ALA A 7 33.90 9.34 -63.16
N SER A 8 34.40 10.56 -62.94
CA SER A 8 33.86 11.61 -62.07
C SER A 8 33.73 12.95 -62.82
N ARG A 9 33.01 13.93 -62.24
CA ARG A 9 33.26 15.36 -62.48
C ARG A 9 32.90 16.22 -61.27
N ASN A 10 33.87 17.00 -60.82
CA ASN A 10 33.75 17.99 -59.74
C ASN A 10 33.29 19.36 -60.29
N ALA A 11 32.97 20.25 -59.33
CA ALA A 11 33.36 21.66 -59.23
C ALA A 11 32.21 22.68 -59.22
N GLY A 12 32.29 23.66 -58.32
CA GLY A 12 31.31 24.76 -58.26
C GLY A 12 31.21 25.54 -56.94
N ILE A 13 32.29 25.73 -56.18
CA ILE A 13 32.28 26.73 -55.09
C ILE A 13 32.41 28.12 -55.72
N TYR A 14 31.47 29.03 -55.45
CA TYR A 14 31.73 30.47 -55.55
C TYR A 14 31.06 31.24 -54.41
N THR A 15 31.90 31.78 -53.53
CA THR A 15 31.55 32.84 -52.59
C THR A 15 31.55 34.19 -53.32
N GLN A 16 30.55 35.05 -53.06
CA GLN A 16 30.80 36.49 -53.19
C GLN A 16 30.02 37.31 -52.17
N THR A 17 30.77 38.02 -51.34
CA THR A 17 30.28 39.01 -50.38
C THR A 17 30.07 40.36 -51.06
N HIS A 18 28.93 41.02 -50.83
CA HIS A 18 28.86 42.48 -50.93
C HIS A 18 27.99 43.06 -49.80
N LYS A 19 28.52 44.06 -49.09
CA LYS A 19 27.87 44.71 -47.94
C LYS A 19 27.07 45.95 -48.38
N SER A 20 26.00 46.21 -47.63
CA SER A 20 25.46 47.54 -47.28
C SER A 20 24.76 48.38 -48.37
N ARG A 21 23.45 48.61 -48.16
CA ARG A 21 22.97 49.95 -47.75
C ARG A 21 21.65 49.87 -46.96
N LYS A 22 21.48 50.81 -46.02
CA LYS A 22 20.35 50.89 -45.07
C LYS A 22 19.05 51.32 -45.77
N ARG A 23 17.91 50.69 -45.45
CA ARG A 23 16.59 51.35 -45.37
C ARG A 23 15.78 50.80 -44.19
N THR A 24 15.49 51.68 -43.25
CA THR A 24 14.54 51.50 -42.14
C THR A 24 13.10 51.55 -42.67
N HIS A 25 12.19 50.70 -42.19
CA HIS A 25 10.81 51.09 -41.85
C HIS A 25 10.11 50.06 -40.94
N HIS A 26 9.50 50.59 -39.86
CA HIS A 26 8.40 50.08 -39.02
C HIS A 26 8.31 48.60 -38.60
N ARG A 27 8.70 48.36 -37.33
CA ARG A 27 8.06 47.35 -36.46
C ARG A 27 6.56 47.64 -36.29
N PRO A 28 5.68 46.61 -36.19
CA PRO A 28 4.33 46.79 -35.66
C PRO A 28 4.39 47.16 -34.17
N ARG A 29 3.50 48.06 -33.73
CA ARG A 29 3.38 48.48 -32.33
C ARG A 29 2.71 47.37 -31.50
N PRO A 30 3.09 47.17 -30.23
CA PRO A 30 2.31 46.34 -29.32
C PRO A 30 0.95 47.00 -29.02
N THR A 31 -0.08 46.17 -28.84
CA THR A 31 -1.44 46.58 -28.49
C THR A 31 -1.42 47.42 -27.21
N ARG A 32 -2.04 48.60 -27.24
CA ARG A 32 -2.16 49.47 -26.06
C ARG A 32 -3.15 48.83 -25.06
N THR A 33 -2.64 48.26 -23.99
CA THR A 33 -3.44 48.04 -22.78
C THR A 33 -3.84 49.41 -22.24
N ILE A 34 -5.14 49.70 -22.19
CA ILE A 34 -5.66 50.93 -21.58
C ILE A 34 -5.53 50.78 -20.07
N MET A 35 -4.41 51.27 -19.53
CA MET A 35 -4.21 51.45 -18.09
C MET A 35 -5.14 52.57 -17.61
N THR A 36 -6.24 52.20 -16.94
CA THR A 36 -7.04 53.15 -16.20
C THR A 36 -6.23 53.71 -15.02
N ARG A 37 -6.33 55.03 -14.79
CA ARG A 37 -5.52 55.77 -13.80
C ARG A 37 -5.70 55.33 -12.33
N SER A 38 -6.57 54.35 -12.05
CA SER A 38 -6.76 53.75 -10.73
C SER A 38 -5.73 52.68 -10.36
N GLN A 39 -4.95 52.14 -11.30
CA GLN A 39 -3.99 51.05 -11.02
C GLN A 39 -2.59 51.50 -10.54
N CYS A 40 -2.37 52.79 -10.28
CA CYS A 40 -1.04 53.32 -9.93
C CYS A 40 -0.88 53.80 -8.48
N ASN A 41 -1.89 53.66 -7.60
CA ASN A 41 -1.82 54.10 -6.21
C ASN A 41 -2.73 53.30 -5.25
N THR A 42 -2.45 52.00 -5.09
CA THR A 42 -2.92 51.22 -3.92
C THR A 42 -1.98 50.04 -3.64
N SER A 43 -0.89 50.31 -2.91
CA SER A 43 -0.13 49.30 -2.17
C SER A 43 -0.93 48.84 -0.95
N GLY A 44 -2.08 48.20 -1.22
CA GLY A 44 -3.19 47.98 -0.29
C GLY A 44 -3.00 46.89 0.75
N SER A 45 -1.94 46.96 1.55
CA SER A 45 -1.75 46.11 2.74
C SER A 45 -1.04 46.91 3.83
N PHE A 46 -1.75 47.37 4.86
CA PHE A 46 -1.12 48.13 5.96
C PHE A 46 -0.09 47.32 6.76
N PHE A 47 -0.09 45.98 6.61
CA PHE A 47 0.85 45.07 7.27
C PHE A 47 2.32 45.31 6.90
N HIS A 48 2.64 45.90 5.72
CA HIS A 48 4.02 46.26 5.38
C HIS A 48 4.64 47.34 6.29
N ARG A 49 3.81 48.02 7.11
CA ARG A 49 4.23 49.04 8.08
C ARG A 49 4.39 48.51 9.51
N LEU A 50 3.97 47.26 9.75
CA LEU A 50 4.16 46.63 11.05
C LEU A 50 5.58 46.02 11.13
N PRO A 51 6.29 46.19 12.26
CA PRO A 51 7.50 45.41 12.52
C PRO A 51 7.20 43.91 12.50
N SER A 52 8.19 43.10 12.08
CA SER A 52 8.09 41.63 12.03
C SER A 52 7.65 41.04 13.36
N GLU A 53 8.17 41.61 14.45
CA GLU A 53 7.97 41.17 15.82
C GLU A 53 6.51 41.37 16.25
N VAL A 54 5.88 42.46 15.81
CA VAL A 54 4.45 42.73 16.07
C VAL A 54 3.57 41.78 15.27
N PHE A 55 3.98 41.41 14.05
CA PHE A 55 3.27 40.42 13.25
C PHE A 55 3.38 39.02 13.87
N ASP A 56 4.56 38.63 14.32
CA ASP A 56 4.81 37.36 15.03
C ASP A 56 4.00 37.30 16.35
N MET A 57 3.91 38.40 17.10
CA MET A 57 3.05 38.51 18.29
C MET A 57 1.56 38.34 17.99
N ILE A 58 1.09 38.76 16.81
CA ILE A 58 -0.29 38.54 16.36
C ILE A 58 -0.49 37.05 16.03
N LEU A 59 0.43 36.45 15.26
CA LEU A 59 0.39 35.02 14.93
C LEU A 59 0.46 34.15 16.19
N ASP A 60 1.19 34.58 17.22
CA ASP A 60 1.30 33.89 18.50
C ASP A 60 -0.02 33.75 19.28
N LYS A 61 -1.05 34.53 18.91
CA LYS A 61 -2.41 34.49 19.49
C LYS A 61 -3.41 33.67 18.67
N LEU A 62 -3.02 33.21 17.49
CA LEU A 62 -3.87 32.43 16.59
C LEU A 62 -3.55 30.94 16.70
N SER A 63 -4.57 30.10 16.54
CA SER A 63 -4.41 28.66 16.33
C SER A 63 -3.81 28.35 14.95
N GLU A 64 -3.25 27.15 14.79
CA GLU A 64 -2.70 26.65 13.52
C GLU A 64 -3.74 26.71 12.39
N VAL A 65 -5.01 26.45 12.71
CA VAL A 65 -6.14 26.55 11.78
C VAL A 65 -6.40 28.00 11.38
N GLU A 66 -6.40 28.95 12.31
CA GLU A 66 -6.58 30.38 12.00
C GLU A 66 -5.41 30.95 11.19
N ILE A 67 -4.16 30.62 11.54
CA ILE A 67 -2.97 30.97 10.75
C ILE A 67 -3.09 30.36 9.34
N SER A 68 -3.61 29.13 9.22
CA SER A 68 -3.81 28.49 7.91
C SER A 68 -4.79 29.28 7.04
N VAL A 69 -5.90 29.77 7.61
CA VAL A 69 -6.89 30.60 6.89
C VAL A 69 -6.27 31.96 6.55
N PHE A 70 -5.57 32.60 7.49
CA PHE A 70 -4.91 33.87 7.28
C PHE A 70 -3.86 33.81 6.17
N SER A 71 -3.16 32.69 6.02
CA SER A 71 -2.18 32.46 4.95
C SER A 71 -2.76 32.51 3.52
N MET A 72 -4.08 32.40 3.37
CA MET A 72 -4.78 32.49 2.08
C MET A 72 -5.16 33.93 1.68
N VAL A 73 -5.02 34.92 2.58
CA VAL A 73 -5.52 36.29 2.34
C VAL A 73 -4.69 37.05 1.29
N SER A 74 -3.36 36.91 1.29
CA SER A 74 -2.50 37.47 0.23
C SER A 74 -1.14 36.80 0.20
N LYS A 75 -0.47 36.81 -0.97
CA LYS A 75 0.90 36.28 -1.14
C LYS A 75 1.91 36.84 -0.13
N GLU A 76 1.70 38.09 0.28
CA GLU A 76 2.57 38.79 1.22
C GLU A 76 2.36 38.28 2.65
N ILE A 77 1.11 38.09 3.07
CA ILE A 77 0.78 37.44 4.36
C ILE A 77 1.28 35.98 4.37
N THR A 78 1.15 35.25 3.26
CA THR A 78 1.74 33.92 3.10
C THR A 78 3.25 33.94 3.35
N ARG A 79 3.97 34.93 2.79
CA ARG A 79 5.42 35.10 2.95
C ARG A 79 5.82 35.41 4.40
N TYR A 80 5.10 36.29 5.09
CA TYR A 80 5.33 36.54 6.51
C TYR A 80 5.10 35.29 7.36
N ILE A 81 4.00 34.56 7.15
CA ILE A 81 3.72 33.29 7.86
C ILE A 81 4.79 32.25 7.58
N MET A 82 5.26 32.10 6.34
CA MET A 82 6.35 31.18 5.99
C MET A 82 7.67 31.52 6.70
N ASN A 83 7.94 32.80 6.94
CA ASN A 83 9.09 33.25 7.73
C ASN A 83 8.88 32.93 9.22
N TYR A 84 7.71 33.24 9.78
CA TYR A 84 7.37 32.96 11.18
C TYR A 84 7.47 31.46 11.52
N ILE A 85 6.88 30.57 10.72
CA ILE A 85 7.00 29.11 10.89
C ILE A 85 8.41 28.57 10.58
N SER A 86 9.33 29.43 10.13
CA SER A 86 10.75 29.12 9.98
C SER A 86 11.58 29.56 11.18
N THR A 87 11.02 30.30 12.14
CA THR A 87 11.70 30.69 13.38
C THR A 87 11.87 29.49 14.32
N LEU A 88 12.93 29.53 15.13
CA LEU A 88 13.14 28.55 16.19
C LEU A 88 12.08 28.68 17.30
N ALA A 89 11.59 29.90 17.56
CA ALA A 89 10.54 30.18 18.54
C ALA A 89 9.23 29.44 18.19
N TRP A 90 8.74 29.59 16.95
CA TRP A 90 7.57 28.85 16.49
C TRP A 90 7.80 27.35 16.53
N LYS A 91 8.97 26.87 16.07
CA LYS A 91 9.29 25.45 16.09
C LYS A 91 9.20 24.85 17.50
N ASN A 92 9.81 25.51 18.50
CA ASN A 92 9.83 25.04 19.88
C ASN A 92 8.45 25.11 20.55
N LYS A 93 7.61 26.09 20.19
CA LYS A 93 6.24 26.25 20.70
C LYS A 93 5.27 25.22 20.10
N THR A 94 5.36 24.99 18.80
CA THR A 94 4.29 24.36 18.02
C THR A 94 4.60 22.93 17.56
N ILE A 95 5.86 22.52 17.46
CA ILE A 95 6.20 21.15 17.05
C ILE A 95 6.23 20.23 18.29
N ILE A 96 5.06 19.65 18.61
CA ILE A 96 4.91 18.68 19.70
C ILE A 96 5.73 17.42 19.40
N GLN A 97 6.59 17.01 20.33
CA GLN A 97 7.46 15.83 20.22
C GLN A 97 7.17 14.74 21.28
N SER A 98 6.14 14.93 22.12
CA SER A 98 5.74 14.00 23.19
C SER A 98 4.92 12.80 22.64
N PHE A 99 5.52 12.00 21.76
CA PHE A 99 4.87 10.86 21.09
C PHE A 99 4.85 9.56 21.91
N HIS A 100 5.39 9.57 23.14
CA HIS A 100 5.59 8.38 23.97
C HIS A 100 4.74 8.45 25.24
N HIS A 101 4.24 7.30 25.69
CA HIS A 101 3.53 7.14 26.98
C HIS A 101 2.36 8.13 27.20
N SER A 102 1.71 8.58 26.13
CA SER A 102 0.52 9.42 26.19
C SER A 102 -0.74 8.58 26.40
N THR A 103 -1.66 9.09 27.20
CA THR A 103 -3.01 8.54 27.36
C THR A 103 -3.78 8.58 26.04
N CYS A 104 -4.82 7.76 25.87
CA CYS A 104 -5.63 7.72 24.64
C CYS A 104 -6.22 9.10 24.25
N LEU A 105 -6.51 9.96 25.24
CA LEU A 105 -7.00 11.33 25.01
C LEU A 105 -5.88 12.24 24.47
N GLU A 106 -4.69 12.19 25.06
CA GLU A 106 -3.51 12.95 24.59
C GLU A 106 -3.08 12.48 23.20
N GLN A 107 -3.11 11.18 22.92
CA GLN A 107 -2.81 10.63 21.58
C GLN A 107 -3.75 11.21 20.52
N ARG A 108 -5.05 11.27 20.80
CA ARG A 108 -6.05 11.89 19.90
C ARG A 108 -5.79 13.39 19.71
N SER A 109 -5.39 14.09 20.77
CA SER A 109 -5.03 15.51 20.72
C SER A 109 -3.79 15.76 19.83
N ILE A 110 -2.73 14.96 20.00
CA ILE A 110 -1.49 15.06 19.21
C ILE A 110 -1.77 14.76 17.73
N ILE A 111 -2.54 13.71 17.42
CA ILE A 111 -2.93 13.37 16.04
C ILE A 111 -3.81 14.48 15.43
N GLY A 112 -4.69 15.09 16.23
CA GLY A 112 -5.46 16.29 15.84
C GLY A 112 -4.56 17.48 15.49
N HIS A 113 -3.61 17.80 16.36
CA HIS A 113 -2.62 18.87 16.14
C HIS A 113 -1.83 18.67 14.83
N TYR A 114 -1.40 17.44 14.55
CA TYR A 114 -0.69 17.13 13.31
C TYR A 114 -1.59 17.19 12.05
N ARG A 115 -2.90 16.98 12.18
CA ARG A 115 -3.87 17.29 11.11
C ARG A 115 -3.92 18.79 10.83
N ASP A 116 -4.01 19.62 11.86
CA ASP A 116 -4.12 21.07 11.73
C ASP A 116 -2.82 21.70 11.20
N LEU A 117 -1.66 21.17 11.60
CA LEU A 117 -0.38 21.46 10.95
C LEU A 117 -0.39 21.07 9.46
N GLY A 118 -0.96 19.91 9.10
CA GLY A 118 -1.11 19.49 7.71
C GLY A 118 -1.90 20.51 6.88
N LEU A 119 -2.96 21.08 7.47
CA LEU A 119 -3.77 22.14 6.86
C LEU A 119 -3.04 23.49 6.77
N LEU A 120 -2.29 23.88 7.81
CA LEU A 120 -1.42 25.06 7.83
C LEU A 120 -0.38 25.00 6.70
N PHE A 121 0.45 23.95 6.69
CA PHE A 121 1.45 23.77 5.66
C PHE A 121 0.80 23.66 4.27
N LYS A 122 -0.37 23.03 4.13
CA LYS A 122 -1.09 22.97 2.85
C LYS A 122 -1.41 24.33 2.27
N ARG A 123 -1.98 25.23 3.09
CA ARG A 123 -2.42 26.55 2.65
C ARG A 123 -1.24 27.50 2.46
N CYS A 124 -0.29 27.54 3.41
CA CYS A 124 0.82 28.49 3.34
C CYS A 124 1.88 28.14 2.27
N THR A 125 1.93 26.89 1.77
CA THR A 125 2.84 26.48 0.69
C THR A 125 2.16 26.28 -0.66
N LEU A 126 0.86 26.58 -0.80
CA LEU A 126 0.07 26.35 -2.02
C LEU A 126 0.66 26.99 -3.29
N LEU A 127 1.37 28.10 -3.14
CA LEU A 127 1.99 28.85 -4.25
C LEU A 127 3.38 28.34 -4.66
N LEU A 128 3.93 27.35 -3.95
CA LEU A 128 5.21 26.73 -4.27
C LEU A 128 5.03 25.54 -5.23
N PRO A 129 5.97 25.29 -6.15
CA PRO A 129 6.04 24.03 -6.88
C PRO A 129 6.11 22.83 -5.92
N THR A 130 5.51 21.69 -6.30
CA THR A 130 5.42 20.46 -5.47
C THR A 130 6.75 20.08 -4.80
N LYS A 131 7.85 20.18 -5.55
CA LYS A 131 9.21 19.82 -5.07
C LYS A 131 9.71 20.75 -3.96
N ASP A 132 9.51 22.05 -4.09
CA ASP A 132 10.00 23.04 -3.13
C ASP A 132 9.09 23.12 -1.91
N ARG A 133 7.78 22.90 -2.12
CA ARG A 133 6.79 22.63 -1.07
C ARG A 133 7.22 21.47 -0.16
N LEU A 134 7.52 20.31 -0.73
CA LEU A 134 7.97 19.13 0.03
C LEU A 134 9.29 19.41 0.76
N LYS A 135 10.31 19.97 0.08
CA LYS A 135 11.58 20.36 0.72
C LYS A 135 11.38 21.27 1.93
N PHE A 136 10.58 22.34 1.78
CA PHE A 136 10.32 23.30 2.86
C PHE A 136 9.66 22.63 4.06
N ILE A 137 8.59 21.85 3.81
CA ILE A 137 7.83 21.16 4.84
C ILE A 137 8.71 20.18 5.62
N PHE A 138 9.39 19.27 4.91
CA PHE A 138 10.17 18.21 5.54
C PHE A 138 11.40 18.76 6.28
N SER A 139 11.94 19.92 5.88
CA SER A 139 13.00 20.60 6.64
C SER A 139 12.60 21.00 8.06
N LYS A 140 11.29 21.12 8.35
CA LYS A 140 10.79 21.43 9.71
C LYS A 140 10.78 20.18 10.59
N PHE A 141 10.42 19.04 10.00
CA PHE A 141 10.23 17.76 10.70
C PHE A 141 11.46 16.84 10.69
N SER A 142 12.50 17.13 9.90
CA SER A 142 13.72 16.31 9.76
C SER A 142 14.57 16.13 11.03
N GLN A 143 14.23 16.83 12.12
CA GLN A 143 14.89 16.70 13.43
C GLN A 143 14.04 15.91 14.43
N ILE A 144 12.90 15.33 14.03
CA ILE A 144 12.02 14.53 14.89
C ILE A 144 12.37 13.04 14.73
N PRO A 145 12.99 12.38 15.73
CA PRO A 145 13.39 10.98 15.61
C PRO A 145 12.18 10.05 15.40
N CYS A 146 11.03 10.41 15.96
CA CYS A 146 9.78 9.65 15.88
C CYS A 146 9.16 9.59 14.47
N PHE A 147 9.64 10.41 13.53
CA PHE A 147 9.19 10.40 12.13
C PHE A 147 10.21 9.71 11.20
N LEU A 148 11.34 9.23 11.74
CA LEU A 148 12.47 8.69 10.99
C LEU A 148 12.65 7.20 11.30
N LEU A 149 12.67 6.38 10.24
CA LEU A 149 12.86 4.93 10.32
C LEU A 149 14.08 4.55 11.16
N GLU A 150 13.87 3.67 12.14
CA GLU A 150 14.87 3.14 13.09
C GLU A 150 15.42 4.14 14.13
N GLN A 151 15.01 5.41 14.13
CA GLN A 151 15.51 6.41 15.09
C GLN A 151 14.71 6.51 16.39
N CYS A 152 13.58 5.79 16.49
CA CYS A 152 12.73 5.75 17.68
C CYS A 152 12.48 4.30 18.11
N LEU A 153 12.88 3.96 19.34
CA LEU A 153 12.79 2.60 19.90
C LEU A 153 11.54 2.36 20.79
N ALA A 154 10.71 3.38 21.05
CA ALA A 154 9.59 3.28 21.99
C ALA A 154 8.43 2.44 21.40
N PRO A 155 7.95 1.39 22.12
CA PRO A 155 7.03 0.39 21.55
C PRO A 155 5.62 0.93 21.21
N ASP A 156 5.16 1.99 21.88
CA ASP A 156 3.83 2.61 21.65
C ASP A 156 3.93 4.02 21.03
N CYS A 157 4.95 4.27 20.22
CA CYS A 157 5.16 5.58 19.60
C CYS A 157 4.10 5.93 18.56
N ILE A 158 3.31 6.98 18.80
CA ILE A 158 2.32 7.50 17.84
C ILE A 158 2.93 8.43 16.77
N GLY A 159 4.25 8.46 16.64
CA GLY A 159 4.99 9.33 15.71
C GLY A 159 4.60 9.10 14.25
N PHE A 160 4.69 7.87 13.74
CA PHE A 160 4.33 7.55 12.37
C PHE A 160 2.83 7.78 12.09
N SER A 161 1.92 7.43 13.00
CA SER A 161 0.49 7.76 12.88
C SER A 161 0.22 9.26 12.78
N SER A 162 0.86 10.07 13.63
CA SER A 162 0.74 11.53 13.59
C SER A 162 1.27 12.09 12.28
N TYR A 163 2.39 11.57 11.81
CA TYR A 163 3.01 11.96 10.55
C TYR A 163 2.19 11.53 9.31
N GLY A 164 1.55 10.36 9.35
CA GLY A 164 0.62 9.90 8.31
C GLY A 164 -0.61 10.78 8.18
N VAL A 165 -1.23 11.17 9.30
CA VAL A 165 -2.37 12.09 9.31
C VAL A 165 -1.97 13.51 8.85
N PHE A 166 -0.78 13.97 9.22
CA PHE A 166 -0.20 15.20 8.68
C PHE A 166 -0.06 15.12 7.15
N LEU A 167 0.59 14.07 6.64
CA LEU A 167 0.86 13.86 5.23
C LEU A 167 -0.44 13.75 4.42
N GLN A 168 -1.38 12.93 4.89
CA GLN A 168 -2.72 12.79 4.31
C GLN A 168 -3.40 14.15 4.15
N THR A 169 -3.43 14.95 5.22
CA THR A 169 -4.12 16.26 5.22
C THR A 169 -3.45 17.23 4.26
N LEU A 170 -2.11 17.23 4.24
CA LEU A 170 -1.29 18.04 3.34
C LEU A 170 -1.59 17.77 1.86
N ILE A 171 -1.68 16.49 1.48
CA ILE A 171 -1.79 16.04 0.10
C ILE A 171 -3.22 15.71 -0.37
N ALA A 172 -4.22 15.79 0.53
CA ALA A 172 -5.63 15.58 0.18
C ALA A 172 -6.06 16.48 -0.99
N GLY A 173 -6.60 15.88 -2.07
CA GLY A 173 -7.03 16.58 -3.27
C GLY A 173 -5.90 17.03 -4.21
N TRP A 174 -4.67 16.55 -4.03
CA TRP A 174 -3.63 16.61 -5.06
C TRP A 174 -3.91 15.57 -6.15
N ASP A 175 -3.35 15.76 -7.34
CA ASP A 175 -3.48 14.78 -8.43
C ASP A 175 -2.52 13.58 -8.29
N GLU A 176 -2.74 12.54 -9.08
CA GLU A 176 -1.96 11.30 -9.02
C GLU A 176 -0.46 11.52 -9.35
N LEU A 177 -0.12 12.47 -10.24
CA LEU A 177 1.27 12.77 -10.61
C LEU A 177 1.99 13.51 -9.47
N GLU A 178 1.29 14.40 -8.76
CA GLU A 178 1.84 15.00 -7.54
C GLU A 178 1.99 13.97 -6.42
N CYS A 179 1.03 13.05 -6.23
CA CYS A 179 1.16 11.94 -5.28
C CYS A 179 2.34 11.00 -5.62
N HIS A 180 2.63 10.73 -6.90
CA HIS A 180 3.88 10.05 -7.30
C HIS A 180 5.13 10.84 -6.90
N ARG A 181 5.13 12.19 -6.99
CA ARG A 181 6.26 13.02 -6.52
C ARG A 181 6.43 12.94 -5.01
N VAL A 182 5.33 12.89 -4.26
CA VAL A 182 5.33 12.69 -2.80
C VAL A 182 5.94 11.32 -2.45
N PHE A 183 5.53 10.26 -3.13
CA PHE A 183 6.10 8.92 -2.96
C PHE A 183 7.61 8.91 -3.19
N ASN A 184 8.08 9.42 -4.33
CA ASN A 184 9.50 9.46 -4.66
C ASN A 184 10.29 10.29 -3.63
N PHE A 185 9.75 11.45 -3.20
CA PHE A 185 10.37 12.27 -2.17
C PHE A 185 10.49 11.54 -0.82
N LEU A 186 9.46 10.79 -0.41
CA LEU A 186 9.48 9.97 0.81
C LEU A 186 10.48 8.81 0.70
N CYS A 187 10.58 8.19 -0.48
CA CYS A 187 11.58 7.16 -0.75
C CYS A 187 13.01 7.70 -0.62
N ASP A 188 13.30 8.86 -1.21
CA ASP A 188 14.60 9.53 -1.09
C ASP A 188 14.89 9.95 0.36
N PHE A 189 13.91 10.58 1.02
CA PHE A 189 14.06 11.14 2.37
C PHE A 189 14.26 10.08 3.46
N ALA A 190 13.48 8.99 3.41
CA ALA A 190 13.57 7.90 4.39
C ALA A 190 14.57 6.80 3.99
N ASN A 191 15.21 6.92 2.82
CA ASN A 191 15.99 5.87 2.16
C ASN A 191 15.21 4.54 2.06
N LEU A 192 13.92 4.65 1.71
CA LEU A 192 12.93 3.60 1.90
C LEU A 192 13.24 2.35 1.07
N LEU A 193 13.63 2.54 -0.19
CA LEU A 193 13.91 1.44 -1.11
C LEU A 193 15.12 0.61 -0.65
N GLN A 194 16.22 1.24 -0.22
CA GLN A 194 17.38 0.50 0.29
C GLN A 194 17.04 -0.26 1.59
N LYS A 195 16.21 0.33 2.47
CA LYS A 195 15.74 -0.33 3.69
C LYS A 195 14.81 -1.52 3.39
N MET A 196 13.92 -1.41 2.40
CA MET A 196 13.11 -2.52 1.90
C MET A 196 13.97 -3.64 1.33
N GLU A 197 14.93 -3.32 0.45
CA GLU A 197 15.84 -4.31 -0.14
C GLU A 197 16.59 -5.09 0.94
N ALA A 198 17.16 -4.38 1.92
CA ALA A 198 17.86 -4.98 3.06
C ALA A 198 16.96 -5.88 3.93
N VAL A 199 15.66 -5.61 3.98
CA VAL A 199 14.67 -6.38 4.74
C VAL A 199 14.18 -7.61 3.97
N ILE A 200 13.99 -7.49 2.65
CA ILE A 200 13.53 -8.55 1.75
C ILE A 200 14.65 -9.58 1.51
N THR A 201 15.86 -9.13 1.21
CA THR A 201 17.05 -9.99 1.04
C THR A 201 17.58 -10.59 2.35
N GLY A 202 17.16 -10.04 3.50
CA GLY A 202 17.58 -10.50 4.81
C GLY A 202 16.95 -11.84 5.19
N LYS A 203 17.78 -12.76 5.73
CA LYS A 203 17.31 -14.04 6.31
C LYS A 203 16.13 -13.85 7.27
N PRO A 204 15.14 -14.75 7.29
CA PRO A 204 14.09 -14.76 8.31
C PRO A 204 14.65 -14.67 9.75
N GLY A 205 13.92 -14.05 10.67
CA GLY A 205 14.31 -13.85 12.07
C GLY A 205 15.38 -12.77 12.33
N VAL A 206 16.42 -12.66 11.49
CA VAL A 206 17.62 -11.85 11.77
C VAL A 206 17.37 -10.34 11.82
N ARG A 207 16.40 -9.83 11.05
CA ARG A 207 16.08 -8.39 10.91
C ARG A 207 14.67 -8.03 11.36
N TRP A 208 14.19 -8.64 12.45
CA TRP A 208 12.81 -8.47 12.92
C TRP A 208 12.49 -7.00 13.26
N TYR A 209 13.41 -6.28 13.91
CA TYR A 209 13.21 -4.87 14.26
C TYR A 209 13.11 -3.96 13.02
N GLN A 210 13.97 -4.14 12.01
CA GLN A 210 13.84 -3.39 10.75
C GLN A 210 12.55 -3.76 10.00
N LYS A 211 12.11 -5.03 10.04
CA LYS A 211 10.83 -5.47 9.47
C LYS A 211 9.65 -4.77 10.15
N LEU A 212 9.66 -4.68 11.47
CA LEU A 212 8.63 -3.98 12.25
C LEU A 212 8.64 -2.47 11.98
N GLN A 213 9.80 -1.81 12.01
CA GLN A 213 9.93 -0.38 11.70
C GLN A 213 9.44 -0.04 10.28
N LEU A 214 9.85 -0.84 9.28
CA LEU A 214 9.39 -0.71 7.90
C LEU A 214 7.88 -0.88 7.79
N ARG A 215 7.32 -1.92 8.44
CA ARG A 215 5.87 -2.15 8.52
C ARG A 215 5.16 -0.94 9.12
N LEU A 216 5.58 -0.46 10.29
CA LEU A 216 4.93 0.66 10.98
C LEU A 216 4.99 1.94 10.15
N PHE A 217 6.13 2.27 9.53
CA PHE A 217 6.23 3.43 8.64
C PHE A 217 5.31 3.30 7.42
N CYS A 218 5.42 2.21 6.64
CA CYS A 218 4.58 2.04 5.45
C CYS A 218 3.09 1.95 5.80
N ARG A 219 2.72 1.23 6.86
CA ARG A 219 1.32 1.09 7.29
C ARG A 219 0.80 2.43 7.80
N GLN A 220 1.41 3.03 8.83
CA GLN A 220 0.87 4.24 9.48
C GLN A 220 1.09 5.55 8.70
N VAL A 221 2.12 5.67 7.85
CA VAL A 221 2.39 6.89 7.07
C VAL A 221 1.74 6.84 5.68
N LEU A 222 1.72 5.67 5.02
CA LEU A 222 1.35 5.55 3.60
C LEU A 222 0.07 4.76 3.31
N LEU A 223 -0.41 3.88 4.20
CA LEU A 223 -1.49 2.94 3.86
C LEU A 223 -2.76 3.11 4.72
N ASP A 224 -2.63 3.08 6.05
CA ASP A 224 -3.73 3.18 7.01
C ASP A 224 -4.41 4.56 7.12
N PRO A 225 -3.76 5.71 6.85
CA PRO A 225 -4.45 6.99 6.90
C PRO A 225 -5.66 7.07 5.95
N TRP A 226 -5.64 6.34 4.84
CA TRP A 226 -6.58 6.50 3.73
C TRP A 226 -7.89 5.71 3.93
N PRO A 227 -9.03 6.37 4.17
CA PRO A 227 -10.32 5.67 4.27
C PRO A 227 -10.83 5.18 2.90
N ASN A 228 -10.34 5.79 1.81
CA ASN A 228 -10.71 5.42 0.45
C ASN A 228 -9.83 4.27 -0.05
N GLN A 229 -10.46 3.16 -0.43
CA GLN A 229 -9.78 2.00 -1.01
C GLN A 229 -8.93 2.35 -2.23
N SER A 230 -9.36 3.27 -3.10
CA SER A 230 -8.58 3.61 -4.29
C SER A 230 -7.27 4.34 -3.98
N GLU A 231 -7.23 5.10 -2.88
CA GLU A 231 -6.03 5.81 -2.42
C GLU A 231 -5.07 4.84 -1.72
N CYS A 232 -5.58 3.99 -0.81
CA CYS A 232 -4.77 2.95 -0.17
C CYS A 232 -4.16 1.99 -1.22
N GLN A 233 -4.94 1.62 -2.24
CA GLN A 233 -4.47 0.81 -3.37
C GLN A 233 -3.36 1.50 -4.15
N PHE A 234 -3.47 2.81 -4.43
CA PHE A 234 -2.42 3.57 -5.11
C PHE A 234 -1.10 3.47 -4.34
N TRP A 235 -1.11 3.76 -3.04
CA TRP A 235 0.11 3.71 -2.22
C TRP A 235 0.69 2.30 -2.11
N LEU A 236 -0.16 1.28 -1.96
CA LEU A 236 0.29 -0.12 -1.98
C LEU A 236 0.94 -0.50 -3.31
N MET A 237 0.36 -0.06 -4.43
CA MET A 237 0.93 -0.27 -5.76
C MET A 237 2.27 0.44 -5.94
N GLN A 238 2.44 1.68 -5.46
CA GLN A 238 3.75 2.35 -5.50
C GLN A 238 4.81 1.62 -4.66
N LEU A 239 4.44 1.04 -3.52
CA LEU A 239 5.34 0.26 -2.67
C LEU A 239 5.79 -1.05 -3.32
N LEU A 240 4.92 -1.73 -4.08
CA LEU A 240 5.19 -3.03 -4.70
C LEU A 240 5.87 -2.93 -6.08
N LYS A 241 5.47 -1.96 -6.90
CA LYS A 241 5.93 -1.79 -8.30
C LYS A 241 7.46 -1.81 -8.53
N PRO A 242 8.33 -1.32 -7.62
CA PRO A 242 9.79 -1.38 -7.81
C PRO A 242 10.39 -2.80 -7.75
N TRP A 243 9.64 -3.78 -7.23
CA TRP A 243 10.18 -5.10 -6.85
C TRP A 243 9.80 -6.20 -7.84
N PRO A 244 10.63 -7.26 -8.00
CA PRO A 244 10.22 -8.47 -8.69
C PRO A 244 9.14 -9.23 -7.89
N MET A 245 8.40 -10.09 -8.57
CA MET A 245 7.21 -10.81 -8.05
C MET A 245 7.39 -11.46 -6.66
N VAL A 246 8.47 -12.24 -6.48
CA VAL A 246 8.85 -12.89 -5.21
C VAL A 246 9.02 -11.86 -4.08
N SER A 247 9.70 -10.74 -4.38
CA SER A 247 9.92 -9.64 -3.44
C SER A 247 8.64 -8.86 -3.16
N GLN A 248 7.70 -8.75 -4.11
CA GLN A 248 6.37 -8.17 -3.85
C GLN A 248 5.56 -9.03 -2.89
N ALA A 249 5.58 -10.36 -3.06
CA ALA A 249 4.95 -11.29 -2.13
C ALA A 249 5.57 -11.20 -0.72
N HIS A 250 6.91 -11.18 -0.63
CA HIS A 250 7.60 -11.01 0.66
C HIS A 250 7.28 -9.66 1.33
N LEU A 251 7.23 -8.57 0.56
CA LEU A 251 6.90 -7.25 1.08
C LEU A 251 5.43 -7.15 1.53
N LEU A 252 4.48 -7.70 0.77
CA LEU A 252 3.08 -7.83 1.19
C LEU A 252 2.97 -8.53 2.55
N PHE A 253 3.72 -9.62 2.74
CA PHE A 253 3.76 -10.31 4.01
C PHE A 253 4.32 -9.45 5.14
N ILE A 254 5.44 -8.75 4.93
CA ILE A 254 6.02 -7.88 5.95
C ILE A 254 5.01 -6.80 6.39
N LEU A 255 4.27 -6.23 5.42
CA LEU A 255 3.28 -5.19 5.66
C LEU A 255 2.00 -5.68 6.36
N TYR A 256 1.49 -6.87 6.01
CA TYR A 256 0.13 -7.30 6.39
C TYR A 256 0.03 -8.71 7.03
N GLY A 257 1.09 -9.50 7.03
CA GLY A 257 1.12 -10.83 7.66
C GLY A 257 0.95 -10.77 9.19
N PRO A 258 0.68 -11.91 9.85
CA PRO A 258 0.50 -11.97 11.29
C PRO A 258 1.74 -11.48 12.06
N LEU A 259 1.48 -10.76 13.16
CA LEU A 259 2.48 -10.37 14.15
C LEU A 259 2.29 -11.22 15.41
N LEU A 260 3.40 -11.68 15.98
CA LEU A 260 3.45 -12.24 17.33
C LEU A 260 3.42 -11.11 18.39
N PRO A 261 3.10 -11.39 19.66
CA PRO A 261 3.00 -10.38 20.71
C PRO A 261 4.26 -9.52 20.91
N GLU A 262 5.43 -10.05 20.54
CA GLU A 262 6.74 -9.39 20.65
C GLU A 262 7.02 -8.45 19.45
N GLY A 263 6.07 -8.31 18.52
CA GLY A 263 6.20 -7.49 17.32
C GLY A 263 7.01 -8.16 16.19
N SER A 264 7.40 -9.42 16.35
CA SER A 264 8.03 -10.21 15.28
C SER A 264 6.97 -10.80 14.33
N LEU A 265 7.37 -11.14 13.10
CA LEU A 265 6.46 -11.71 12.09
C LEU A 265 6.26 -13.22 12.32
N GLY A 266 5.01 -13.66 12.44
CA GLY A 266 4.60 -15.05 12.69
C GLY A 266 4.76 -15.98 11.48
N TRP A 267 5.95 -16.02 10.90
CA TRP A 267 6.28 -16.88 9.76
C TRP A 267 6.24 -18.37 10.11
N GLN A 268 6.73 -18.73 11.29
CA GLN A 268 6.84 -20.13 11.70
C GLN A 268 5.46 -20.73 11.94
N ASP A 269 4.62 -20.02 12.68
CA ASP A 269 3.22 -20.38 12.92
C ASP A 269 2.43 -20.67 11.64
N LEU A 270 2.70 -19.94 10.55
CA LEU A 270 2.04 -20.11 9.27
C LEU A 270 2.37 -21.43 8.57
N VAL A 271 3.55 -21.96 8.84
CA VAL A 271 4.07 -23.21 8.28
C VAL A 271 3.69 -24.39 9.19
N GLU A 272 3.82 -24.22 10.50
CA GLU A 272 3.67 -25.30 11.49
C GLU A 272 2.21 -25.57 11.91
N ARG A 273 1.34 -24.56 11.98
CA ARG A 273 0.01 -24.71 12.60
C ARG A 273 -1.12 -23.96 11.90
N GLY A 274 -2.36 -24.33 12.21
CA GLY A 274 -3.54 -23.56 11.83
C GLY A 274 -3.66 -22.28 12.66
N LEU A 275 -3.64 -21.12 11.99
CA LEU A 275 -3.84 -19.80 12.62
C LEU A 275 -5.33 -19.42 12.67
N PRO A 276 -5.76 -18.62 13.68
CA PRO A 276 -7.14 -18.14 13.77
C PRO A 276 -7.49 -17.16 12.65
N HIS A 277 -8.78 -17.08 12.31
CA HIS A 277 -9.38 -16.15 11.34
C HIS A 277 -8.77 -14.73 11.36
N SER A 278 -8.67 -14.13 12.55
CA SER A 278 -8.21 -12.75 12.74
C SER A 278 -6.76 -12.52 12.29
N ALA A 279 -5.90 -13.53 12.36
CA ALA A 279 -4.47 -13.40 12.06
C ALA A 279 -4.18 -13.12 10.58
N LEU A 280 -5.07 -13.53 9.67
CA LEU A 280 -4.92 -13.37 8.21
C LEU A 280 -5.84 -12.28 7.63
N TRP A 281 -6.68 -11.65 8.46
CA TRP A 281 -7.69 -10.68 8.04
C TRP A 281 -7.08 -9.44 7.36
N ASP A 282 -5.96 -8.92 7.88
CA ASP A 282 -5.24 -7.77 7.30
C ASP A 282 -4.64 -8.10 5.93
N LEU A 283 -4.05 -9.28 5.78
CA LEU A 283 -3.46 -9.75 4.54
C LEU A 283 -4.53 -10.01 3.47
N ALA A 284 -5.65 -10.62 3.85
CA ALA A 284 -6.79 -10.83 2.94
C ALA A 284 -7.36 -9.50 2.43
N ARG A 285 -7.51 -8.48 3.30
CA ARG A 285 -7.93 -7.13 2.88
C ARG A 285 -6.93 -6.50 1.91
N ALA A 286 -5.62 -6.64 2.14
CA ALA A 286 -4.60 -6.12 1.23
C ALA A 286 -4.61 -6.81 -0.14
N ILE A 287 -4.83 -8.12 -0.18
CA ILE A 287 -4.97 -8.88 -1.44
C ILE A 287 -6.25 -8.41 -2.17
N LEU A 288 -7.41 -8.37 -1.49
CA LEU A 288 -8.65 -7.85 -2.08
C LEU A 288 -8.50 -6.43 -2.64
N LEU A 289 -7.76 -5.56 -1.94
CA LEU A 289 -7.45 -4.20 -2.38
C LEU A 289 -6.71 -4.20 -3.73
N LEU A 290 -5.74 -5.08 -3.92
CA LEU A 290 -5.00 -5.22 -5.18
C LEU A 290 -5.88 -5.76 -6.32
N PHE A 291 -6.73 -6.76 -6.04
CA PHE A 291 -7.58 -7.39 -7.05
C PHE A 291 -8.82 -6.54 -7.44
N SER A 292 -9.18 -5.51 -6.68
CA SER A 292 -10.43 -4.75 -6.86
C SER A 292 -10.55 -3.89 -8.15
N LYS A 293 -9.43 -3.54 -8.83
CA LYS A 293 -9.43 -2.73 -10.07
C LYS A 293 -9.04 -3.50 -11.34
N LEU A 294 -9.20 -4.82 -11.33
CA LEU A 294 -8.79 -5.70 -12.44
C LEU A 294 -9.42 -5.39 -13.83
N GLU A 295 -10.41 -4.49 -13.91
CA GLU A 295 -11.09 -4.14 -15.16
C GLU A 295 -10.55 -2.89 -15.87
N VAL A 296 -9.72 -2.04 -15.24
CA VAL A 296 -9.49 -0.65 -15.74
C VAL A 296 -8.04 -0.27 -16.10
N GLN A 297 -7.01 -0.84 -15.45
CA GLN A 297 -5.62 -0.34 -15.60
C GLN A 297 -4.57 -1.41 -15.92
N GLY A 298 -4.76 -2.19 -16.99
CA GLY A 298 -3.69 -2.86 -17.76
C GLY A 298 -2.82 -3.91 -17.05
N GLN A 299 -2.97 -4.10 -15.74
CA GLN A 299 -2.21 -5.07 -14.97
C GLN A 299 -2.90 -6.43 -15.06
N CYS A 300 -2.22 -7.40 -15.67
CA CYS A 300 -2.80 -8.69 -15.96
C CYS A 300 -3.17 -9.44 -14.66
N THR A 301 -4.39 -10.00 -14.61
CA THR A 301 -4.89 -10.92 -13.58
C THR A 301 -3.86 -11.95 -13.15
N ASN A 302 -3.12 -12.48 -14.14
CA ASN A 302 -2.07 -13.48 -13.94
C ASN A 302 -0.95 -12.98 -13.02
N SER A 303 -0.55 -11.71 -13.09
CA SER A 303 0.54 -11.18 -12.26
C SER A 303 0.18 -11.11 -10.78
N LEU A 304 -1.06 -10.69 -10.46
CA LEU A 304 -1.54 -10.68 -9.07
C LEU A 304 -1.78 -12.10 -8.54
N LEU A 305 -2.26 -13.01 -9.40
CA LEU A 305 -2.39 -14.42 -9.05
C LEU A 305 -1.03 -15.06 -8.73
N SER A 306 0.00 -14.81 -9.55
CA SER A 306 1.34 -15.33 -9.28
C SER A 306 1.98 -14.72 -8.02
N ILE A 307 1.72 -13.45 -7.69
CA ILE A 307 2.14 -12.88 -6.38
C ILE A 307 1.48 -13.64 -5.22
N LEU A 308 0.21 -14.01 -5.33
CA LEU A 308 -0.49 -14.82 -4.33
C LEU A 308 0.06 -16.26 -4.25
N GLU A 309 0.44 -16.87 -5.38
CA GLU A 309 1.07 -18.18 -5.39
C GLU A 309 2.47 -18.18 -4.77
N GLU A 310 3.27 -17.13 -4.99
CA GLU A 310 4.56 -16.92 -4.30
C GLU A 310 4.37 -16.67 -2.80
N LEU A 311 3.37 -15.87 -2.42
CA LEU A 311 3.10 -15.51 -1.02
C LEU A 311 2.88 -16.74 -0.12
N ILE A 312 2.15 -17.74 -0.61
CA ILE A 312 1.81 -18.96 0.15
C ILE A 312 2.93 -20.02 0.19
N VAL A 313 4.07 -19.76 -0.47
CA VAL A 313 5.26 -20.65 -0.47
C VAL A 313 6.53 -20.01 0.09
N ILE A 314 6.49 -18.71 0.41
CA ILE A 314 7.62 -17.96 0.97
C ILE A 314 7.47 -17.85 2.49
N PRO A 315 8.57 -18.00 3.28
CA PRO A 315 9.86 -18.59 2.90
C PRO A 315 9.81 -20.13 2.77
N GLN A 316 8.71 -20.74 3.21
CA GLN A 316 8.41 -22.17 3.10
C GLN A 316 6.90 -22.32 2.80
N PRO A 317 6.44 -23.46 2.25
CA PRO A 317 5.01 -23.74 2.05
C PRO A 317 4.21 -23.56 3.33
N TRP A 318 3.13 -22.77 3.26
CA TRP A 318 2.24 -22.56 4.40
C TRP A 318 1.41 -23.80 4.69
N HIS A 319 1.03 -23.97 5.96
CA HIS A 319 0.05 -24.96 6.39
C HIS A 319 -1.25 -24.83 5.57
N VAL A 320 -1.76 -25.94 5.03
CA VAL A 320 -2.84 -25.90 4.03
C VAL A 320 -4.13 -25.27 4.57
N GLU A 321 -4.40 -25.40 5.87
CA GLU A 321 -5.52 -24.70 6.53
C GLU A 321 -5.38 -23.17 6.46
N ASN A 322 -4.16 -22.63 6.55
CA ASN A 322 -3.91 -21.18 6.45
C ASN A 322 -4.11 -20.66 5.02
N VAL A 323 -3.72 -21.46 4.02
CA VAL A 323 -3.98 -21.16 2.61
C VAL A 323 -5.49 -21.18 2.33
N ALA A 324 -6.19 -22.21 2.79
CA ALA A 324 -7.64 -22.32 2.69
C ALA A 324 -8.35 -21.12 3.35
N ARG A 325 -7.95 -20.78 4.58
CA ARG A 325 -8.47 -19.62 5.32
C ARG A 325 -8.21 -18.31 4.60
N LEU A 326 -7.00 -18.06 4.12
CA LEU A 326 -6.69 -16.86 3.33
C LEU A 326 -7.61 -16.72 2.10
N LEU A 327 -7.87 -17.82 1.38
CA LEU A 327 -8.75 -17.81 0.22
C LEU A 327 -10.23 -17.57 0.59
N VAL A 328 -10.72 -18.16 1.67
CA VAL A 328 -12.08 -17.90 2.20
C VAL A 328 -12.23 -16.43 2.58
N LEU A 329 -11.25 -15.85 3.28
CA LEU A 329 -11.22 -14.42 3.62
C LEU A 329 -11.19 -13.51 2.38
N CYS A 330 -10.52 -13.93 1.30
CA CYS A 330 -10.50 -13.23 0.01
C CYS A 330 -11.78 -13.41 -0.83
N GLY A 331 -12.78 -14.14 -0.32
CA GLY A 331 -14.11 -14.23 -0.91
C GLY A 331 -14.20 -15.00 -2.23
N SER A 332 -15.43 -15.13 -2.73
CA SER A 332 -15.79 -16.06 -3.81
C SER A 332 -14.99 -15.88 -5.10
N SER A 333 -14.80 -14.62 -5.54
CA SER A 333 -14.21 -14.31 -6.85
C SER A 333 -12.74 -14.72 -6.93
N LEU A 334 -11.94 -14.35 -5.93
CA LEU A 334 -10.52 -14.70 -5.91
C LEU A 334 -10.31 -16.18 -5.61
N CYS A 335 -11.03 -16.73 -4.62
CA CYS A 335 -10.94 -18.15 -4.29
C CYS A 335 -11.30 -19.05 -5.49
N TYR A 336 -12.38 -18.74 -6.22
CA TYR A 336 -12.71 -19.41 -7.48
C TYR A 336 -11.60 -19.28 -8.53
N THR A 337 -11.08 -18.07 -8.76
CA THR A 337 -10.01 -17.83 -9.75
C THR A 337 -8.75 -18.64 -9.45
N VAL A 338 -8.33 -18.72 -8.19
CA VAL A 338 -7.17 -19.52 -7.74
C VAL A 338 -7.41 -21.01 -7.98
N LEU A 339 -8.56 -21.54 -7.52
CA LEU A 339 -8.88 -22.97 -7.64
C LEU A 339 -9.04 -23.39 -9.10
N VAL A 340 -9.66 -22.58 -9.94
CA VAL A 340 -9.80 -22.85 -11.38
C VAL A 340 -8.45 -22.82 -12.09
N SER A 341 -7.58 -21.85 -11.77
CA SER A 341 -6.22 -21.82 -12.33
C SER A 341 -5.45 -23.11 -12.02
N LYS A 342 -5.49 -23.58 -10.76
CA LYS A 342 -4.82 -24.83 -10.36
C LYS A 342 -5.45 -26.08 -11.01
N ALA A 343 -6.78 -26.13 -11.11
CA ALA A 343 -7.50 -27.21 -11.78
C ALA A 343 -7.16 -27.32 -13.28
N VAL A 344 -7.19 -26.20 -14.01
CA VAL A 344 -6.86 -26.14 -15.44
C VAL A 344 -5.39 -26.49 -15.70
N ASN A 345 -4.48 -26.09 -14.81
CA ASN A 345 -3.07 -26.48 -14.82
C ASN A 345 -2.83 -27.95 -14.37
N ARG A 346 -3.85 -28.81 -14.43
CA ARG A 346 -3.84 -30.25 -14.10
C ARG A 346 -3.42 -30.61 -12.67
N ARG A 347 -3.41 -29.65 -11.74
CA ARG A 347 -3.06 -29.90 -10.33
C ARG A 347 -4.26 -30.33 -9.51
N LEU A 348 -4.94 -31.39 -9.96
CA LEU A 348 -6.20 -31.85 -9.35
C LEU A 348 -6.00 -32.31 -7.90
N LEU A 349 -4.89 -32.96 -7.58
CA LEU A 349 -4.55 -33.38 -6.20
C LEU A 349 -4.43 -32.18 -5.25
N GLU A 350 -3.60 -31.18 -5.60
CA GLU A 350 -3.45 -29.93 -4.83
C GLU A 350 -4.79 -29.20 -4.67
N THR A 351 -5.57 -29.12 -5.76
CA THR A 351 -6.86 -28.42 -5.80
C THR A 351 -7.89 -29.12 -4.91
N SER A 352 -8.02 -30.44 -5.00
CA SER A 352 -8.93 -31.22 -4.15
C SER A 352 -8.54 -31.13 -2.68
N ARG A 353 -7.23 -31.19 -2.36
CA ARG A 353 -6.75 -31.05 -0.97
C ARG A 353 -7.13 -29.68 -0.41
N LEU A 354 -6.88 -28.63 -1.17
CA LEU A 354 -7.24 -27.27 -0.79
C LEU A 354 -8.76 -27.08 -0.63
N ILE A 355 -9.59 -27.71 -1.46
CA ILE A 355 -11.06 -27.71 -1.30
C ILE A 355 -11.50 -28.38 0.00
N VAL A 356 -10.92 -29.53 0.37
CA VAL A 356 -11.22 -30.20 1.65
C VAL A 356 -10.87 -29.29 2.84
N TYR A 357 -9.71 -28.63 2.82
CA TYR A 357 -9.36 -27.65 3.86
C TYR A 357 -10.25 -26.40 3.84
N ILE A 358 -10.74 -25.94 2.67
CA ILE A 358 -11.73 -24.86 2.58
C ILE A 358 -13.05 -25.26 3.24
N ILE A 359 -13.49 -26.50 3.06
CA ILE A 359 -14.71 -27.06 3.66
C ILE A 359 -14.56 -27.17 5.19
N LEU A 360 -13.42 -27.67 5.67
CA LEU A 360 -13.04 -27.68 7.08
C LEU A 360 -13.06 -26.26 7.69
N VAL A 361 -12.38 -25.31 7.06
CA VAL A 361 -12.34 -23.90 7.52
C VAL A 361 -13.72 -23.26 7.49
N CYS A 362 -14.57 -23.61 6.52
CA CYS A 362 -15.93 -23.08 6.48
C CYS A 362 -16.73 -23.48 7.73
N GLU A 363 -16.62 -24.74 8.18
CA GLU A 363 -17.29 -25.18 9.41
C GLU A 363 -16.61 -24.60 10.67
N LYS A 364 -15.27 -24.60 10.72
CA LYS A 364 -14.45 -24.12 11.86
C LYS A 364 -14.60 -22.61 12.13
N ASP A 365 -14.68 -21.79 11.07
CA ASP A 365 -14.77 -20.32 11.16
C ASP A 365 -16.23 -19.81 11.00
N GLY A 366 -17.23 -20.69 10.92
CA GLY A 366 -18.65 -20.34 10.92
C GLY A 366 -19.24 -19.85 9.58
N TYR A 367 -18.57 -20.12 8.45
CA TYR A 367 -19.09 -19.80 7.12
C TYR A 367 -20.18 -20.79 6.66
N HIS A 368 -21.13 -20.29 5.86
CA HIS A 368 -22.19 -21.14 5.32
C HIS A 368 -21.65 -22.18 4.33
N MET A 369 -21.68 -23.46 4.69
CA MET A 369 -21.28 -24.60 3.84
C MET A 369 -21.86 -24.57 2.40
N SER A 370 -23.05 -23.97 2.19
CA SER A 370 -23.62 -23.77 0.85
C SER A 370 -22.76 -22.92 -0.09
N TRP A 371 -21.86 -22.10 0.43
CA TRP A 371 -20.85 -21.35 -0.34
C TRP A 371 -19.80 -22.31 -0.93
N ALA A 372 -19.23 -23.19 -0.12
CA ALA A 372 -18.25 -24.19 -0.56
C ALA A 372 -18.87 -25.15 -1.60
N VAL A 373 -20.09 -25.62 -1.38
CA VAL A 373 -20.81 -26.48 -2.34
C VAL A 373 -21.03 -25.76 -3.69
N LYS A 374 -21.45 -24.49 -3.68
CA LYS A 374 -21.58 -23.66 -4.90
C LYS A 374 -20.24 -23.48 -5.62
N MET A 375 -19.16 -23.30 -4.87
CA MET A 375 -17.81 -23.15 -5.43
C MET A 375 -17.33 -24.42 -6.13
N VAL A 376 -17.49 -25.59 -5.49
CA VAL A 376 -17.17 -26.89 -6.12
C VAL A 376 -18.02 -27.09 -7.38
N GLN A 377 -19.32 -26.76 -7.36
CA GLN A 377 -20.16 -26.80 -8.56
C GLN A 377 -19.70 -25.86 -9.68
N GLN A 378 -19.19 -24.67 -9.37
CA GLN A 378 -18.63 -23.76 -10.37
C GLN A 378 -17.34 -24.33 -10.98
N ILE A 379 -16.48 -24.94 -10.17
CA ILE A 379 -15.25 -25.62 -10.65
C ILE A 379 -15.61 -26.84 -11.52
N CYS A 380 -16.61 -27.66 -11.14
CA CYS A 380 -17.11 -28.76 -11.95
C CYS A 380 -17.54 -28.33 -13.37
N LYS A 381 -18.04 -27.09 -13.54
CA LYS A 381 -18.47 -26.55 -14.84
C LYS A 381 -17.30 -26.18 -15.77
N VAL A 382 -16.09 -26.03 -15.24
CA VAL A 382 -14.88 -25.77 -16.05
C VAL A 382 -14.50 -27.01 -16.86
N PHE A 383 -14.69 -28.20 -16.30
CA PHE A 383 -14.52 -29.45 -17.03
C PHE A 383 -15.64 -29.63 -18.05
N THR A 384 -15.27 -29.88 -19.31
CA THR A 384 -16.23 -29.90 -20.42
C THR A 384 -16.88 -31.27 -20.62
N THR A 385 -16.12 -32.34 -20.37
CA THR A 385 -16.59 -33.71 -20.59
C THR A 385 -17.10 -34.36 -19.29
N ALA A 386 -18.03 -35.31 -19.41
CA ALA A 386 -18.53 -36.05 -18.26
C ALA A 386 -17.44 -36.88 -17.52
N PRO A 387 -16.49 -37.55 -18.21
CA PRO A 387 -15.38 -38.25 -17.54
C PRO A 387 -14.46 -37.33 -16.73
N GLU A 388 -14.15 -36.12 -17.21
CA GLU A 388 -13.35 -35.14 -16.44
C GLU A 388 -14.08 -34.68 -15.18
N ARG A 389 -15.39 -34.41 -15.28
CA ARG A 389 -16.23 -34.04 -14.12
C ARG A 389 -16.29 -35.15 -13.09
N PHE A 390 -16.49 -36.39 -13.53
CA PHE A 390 -16.50 -37.56 -12.66
C PHE A 390 -15.14 -37.76 -11.99
N GLY A 391 -14.04 -37.68 -12.75
CA GLY A 391 -12.68 -37.79 -12.21
C GLY A 391 -12.34 -36.72 -11.17
N PHE A 392 -12.79 -35.47 -11.38
CA PHE A 392 -12.63 -34.41 -10.38
C PHE A 392 -13.42 -34.70 -9.09
N ILE A 393 -14.68 -35.11 -9.20
CA ILE A 393 -15.51 -35.47 -8.03
C ILE A 393 -14.89 -36.67 -7.30
N GLN A 394 -14.53 -37.73 -8.02
CA GLN A 394 -13.88 -38.91 -7.43
C GLN A 394 -12.56 -38.54 -6.71
N GLN A 395 -11.76 -37.64 -7.29
CA GLN A 395 -10.54 -37.17 -6.65
C GLN A 395 -10.81 -36.34 -5.38
N LEU A 396 -11.93 -35.60 -5.31
CA LEU A 396 -12.35 -34.89 -4.10
C LEU A 396 -12.79 -35.85 -2.99
N GLU A 397 -13.57 -36.88 -3.31
CA GLU A 397 -14.00 -37.93 -2.36
C GLU A 397 -12.79 -38.74 -1.83
N ASN A 398 -11.86 -39.11 -2.72
CA ASN A 398 -10.61 -39.77 -2.33
C ASN A 398 -9.80 -38.88 -1.36
N MET A 399 -9.72 -37.57 -1.65
CA MET A 399 -8.99 -36.61 -0.83
C MET A 399 -9.63 -36.38 0.54
N PHE A 400 -10.96 -36.40 0.66
CA PHE A 400 -11.63 -36.43 1.96
C PHE A 400 -11.19 -37.65 2.78
N SER A 401 -11.09 -38.82 2.14
CA SER A 401 -10.66 -40.06 2.78
C SER A 401 -9.18 -40.01 3.19
N GLU A 402 -8.31 -39.42 2.36
CA GLU A 402 -6.88 -39.21 2.65
C GLU A 402 -6.68 -38.26 3.83
N VAL A 403 -7.26 -37.04 3.78
CA VAL A 403 -7.11 -36.04 4.85
C VAL A 403 -7.73 -36.54 6.17
N THR A 404 -8.87 -37.25 6.12
CA THR A 404 -9.46 -37.84 7.33
C THR A 404 -8.55 -38.90 7.94
N ARG A 405 -7.88 -39.72 7.12
CA ARG A 405 -6.91 -40.71 7.58
C ARG A 405 -5.70 -40.04 8.23
N GLU A 406 -5.13 -39.00 7.61
CA GLU A 406 -4.02 -38.23 8.17
C GLU A 406 -4.36 -37.69 9.57
N PHE A 407 -5.49 -36.99 9.72
CA PHE A 407 -5.93 -36.47 11.03
C PHE A 407 -6.16 -37.59 12.06
N PHE A 408 -6.70 -38.75 11.65
CA PHE A 408 -6.86 -39.90 12.52
C PHE A 408 -5.51 -40.48 12.98
N GLU A 409 -4.58 -40.70 12.04
CA GLU A 409 -3.22 -41.20 12.34
C GLU A 409 -2.48 -40.25 13.29
N PHE A 410 -2.53 -38.93 13.05
CA PHE A 410 -1.95 -37.94 13.98
C PHE A 410 -2.62 -37.98 15.37
N SER A 411 -3.94 -38.17 15.46
CA SER A 411 -4.65 -38.25 16.75
C SER A 411 -4.35 -39.53 17.55
N VAL A 412 -3.91 -40.60 16.89
CA VAL A 412 -3.58 -41.89 17.51
C VAL A 412 -2.08 -42.00 17.87
N ALA A 413 -1.22 -41.26 17.18
CA ALA A 413 0.24 -41.32 17.36
C ALA A 413 0.82 -40.26 18.34
N GLY A 414 -0.01 -39.37 18.90
CA GLY A 414 0.42 -38.21 19.67
C GLY A 414 0.71 -38.44 21.17
N ASN A 415 1.18 -37.37 21.83
CA ASN A 415 1.53 -37.33 23.26
C ASN A 415 0.66 -36.32 24.04
N HIS A 416 -0.55 -36.75 24.42
CA HIS A 416 -1.45 -36.26 25.48
C HIS A 416 -1.95 -34.80 25.50
N LEU A 417 -1.28 -33.82 24.90
CA LEU A 417 -1.72 -32.42 24.87
C LEU A 417 -2.18 -31.98 23.48
N ASP A 418 -1.35 -32.12 22.45
CA ASP A 418 -1.73 -31.80 21.07
C ASP A 418 -2.86 -32.70 20.55
N ASP A 419 -2.95 -33.94 21.07
CA ASP A 419 -3.98 -34.93 20.75
C ASP A 419 -5.40 -34.37 20.84
N ARG A 420 -5.69 -33.48 21.80
CA ARG A 420 -7.02 -32.89 21.98
C ARG A 420 -7.39 -31.93 20.85
N GLU A 421 -6.48 -31.06 20.42
CA GLU A 421 -6.75 -30.10 19.34
C GLU A 421 -6.83 -30.82 17.99
N ILE A 422 -5.98 -31.82 17.78
CA ILE A 422 -6.00 -32.67 16.57
C ILE A 422 -7.30 -33.48 16.52
N PHE A 423 -7.70 -34.13 17.62
CA PHE A 423 -8.97 -34.88 17.70
C PHE A 423 -10.19 -33.97 17.54
N GLN A 424 -10.20 -32.79 18.15
CA GLN A 424 -11.27 -31.81 17.95
C GLN A 424 -11.34 -31.37 16.47
N THR A 425 -10.19 -31.15 15.82
CA THR A 425 -10.15 -30.80 14.39
C THR A 425 -10.62 -31.96 13.51
N LEU A 426 -10.34 -33.21 13.87
CA LEU A 426 -10.89 -34.40 13.22
C LEU A 426 -12.42 -34.46 13.35
N CYS A 427 -12.99 -34.18 14.54
CA CYS A 427 -14.45 -34.10 14.71
C CYS A 427 -15.06 -33.02 13.80
N ILE A 428 -14.46 -31.82 13.74
CA ILE A 428 -14.92 -30.73 12.85
C ILE A 428 -14.79 -31.14 11.38
N LEU A 429 -13.73 -31.88 11.00
CA LEU A 429 -13.58 -32.41 9.65
C LEU A 429 -14.71 -33.37 9.29
N LEU A 430 -15.05 -34.31 10.17
CA LEU A 430 -16.15 -35.26 9.97
C LEU A 430 -17.51 -34.54 9.86
N ASP A 431 -17.80 -33.57 10.73
CA ASP A 431 -19.02 -32.75 10.66
C ASP A 431 -19.07 -31.91 9.37
N SER A 432 -17.96 -31.29 8.99
CA SER A 432 -17.85 -30.49 7.77
C SER A 432 -18.08 -31.35 6.53
N SER A 433 -17.54 -32.58 6.51
CA SER A 433 -17.75 -33.58 5.47
C SER A 433 -19.22 -33.99 5.40
N ALA A 434 -19.83 -34.42 6.51
CA ALA A 434 -21.24 -34.81 6.52
C ALA A 434 -22.14 -33.68 5.99
N ARG A 435 -21.93 -32.44 6.46
CA ARG A 435 -22.69 -31.26 6.04
C ARG A 435 -22.44 -30.88 4.58
N PHE A 436 -21.21 -31.03 4.09
CA PHE A 436 -20.87 -30.79 2.68
C PHE A 436 -21.59 -31.79 1.79
N HIS A 437 -21.42 -33.10 2.03
CA HIS A 437 -22.01 -34.15 1.19
C HIS A 437 -23.54 -34.11 1.21
N THR A 438 -24.18 -33.89 2.36
CA THR A 438 -25.65 -33.68 2.42
C THR A 438 -26.10 -32.53 1.53
N LYS A 439 -25.42 -31.37 1.59
CA LYS A 439 -25.77 -30.19 0.77
C LYS A 439 -25.41 -30.36 -0.71
N PHE A 440 -24.33 -31.08 -1.02
CA PHE A 440 -23.92 -31.41 -2.39
C PHE A 440 -24.98 -32.31 -3.04
N LEU A 441 -25.34 -33.43 -2.40
CA LEU A 441 -26.40 -34.34 -2.86
C LEU A 441 -27.76 -33.62 -3.02
N HIS A 442 -28.16 -32.81 -2.04
CA HIS A 442 -29.40 -32.00 -2.13
C HIS A 442 -29.42 -31.00 -3.30
N MET A 443 -28.27 -30.67 -3.90
CA MET A 443 -28.18 -29.83 -5.11
C MET A 443 -27.92 -30.61 -6.41
N PHE A 444 -27.78 -31.95 -6.36
CA PHE A 444 -27.89 -32.83 -7.55
C PHE A 444 -29.27 -33.46 -7.69
N LEU A 445 -30.01 -33.58 -6.59
CA LEU A 445 -31.39 -34.08 -6.54
C LEU A 445 -32.45 -32.98 -6.73
N LYS A 446 -32.02 -31.76 -7.09
CA LYS A 446 -32.84 -30.60 -7.49
C LYS A 446 -32.42 -30.14 -8.88
#